data_AF-F9Q084-F1
#
_entry.id   AF-F9Q084-F1
#
_cell.length_a   1.000
_cell.length_b   1.000
_cell.length_c   1.000
_cell.angle_alpha   90.00
_cell.angle_beta   90.00
_cell.angle_gamma   90.00
#
_symmetry.space_group_name_H-M   'P 1'
#
loop_
_entity.id
_entity.type
_entity.pdbx_description
1 polymer ?
#
loop_
_entity_poly.entity_id
_entity_poly.type
_entity_poly.pdbx_seq_one_letter_code
_entity_poly.pdbx_strand_id
1 'polypeptide(L)' 'MLSQLYVGQLKGCFVVKERKQKMTIIGKVSELSPQTLSIRTNEGYRLVEIVDILKIRLWEEEVYD' A
#
# COMPACT_ATOMS: atom_id res chain seq x y z
N MET A 1 -8.00 2.19 20.46
CA MET A 1 -7.93 1.86 19.02
C MET A 1 -7.53 3.12 18.24
N LEU A 2 -6.24 3.43 18.17
CA LEU A 2 -5.71 4.60 17.42
C LEU A 2 -4.95 4.20 16.15
N SER A 3 -4.88 2.89 15.85
CA SER A 3 -4.04 2.34 14.77
C SER A 3 -4.61 2.53 13.36
N GLN A 4 -5.87 2.94 13.23
CA GLN A 4 -6.49 3.14 11.91
C GLN A 4 -6.25 4.55 11.33
N LEU A 5 -5.91 5.54 12.16
CA LEU A 5 -5.83 6.95 11.71
C LEU A 5 -4.50 7.29 11.01
N TYR A 6 -3.43 6.52 11.24
CA TYR A 6 -2.09 6.82 10.71
C TYR A 6 -1.79 6.23 9.32
N VAL A 7 -2.65 5.35 8.82
CA VAL A 7 -2.40 4.67 7.53
C VAL A 7 -2.75 5.57 6.34
N GLY A 8 -3.68 6.50 6.53
CA GLY A 8 -4.20 7.40 5.49
C GLY A 8 -3.22 8.49 4.99
N GLN A 9 -1.92 8.37 5.22
CA GLN A 9 -0.88 9.28 4.71
C GLN A 9 0.28 8.57 3.99
N LEU A 10 0.39 7.25 4.09
CA LEU A 10 1.52 6.52 3.54
C LEU A 10 1.38 6.31 2.03
N LYS A 11 2.10 7.10 1.24
CA LYS A 11 2.28 6.86 -0.18
C LYS A 11 3.46 5.93 -0.38
N GLY A 12 3.38 5.04 -1.35
CA GLY A 12 4.46 4.09 -1.56
C GLY A 12 4.34 3.30 -2.85
N CYS A 13 5.37 2.48 -3.04
CA CYS A 13 5.50 1.51 -4.10
C CYS A 13 5.48 0.10 -3.48
N PHE A 14 4.50 -0.68 -3.88
CA PHE A 14 4.23 -2.02 -3.41
C PHE A 14 4.51 -3.01 -4.54
N VAL A 15 5.49 -3.88 -4.34
CA VAL A 15 5.78 -4.96 -5.29
C VAL A 15 5.03 -6.19 -4.80
N VAL A 16 4.11 -6.67 -5.62
CA VAL A 16 3.27 -7.82 -5.31
C VAL A 16 3.50 -8.94 -6.31
N LYS A 17 3.33 -10.17 -5.87
CA LYS A 17 3.36 -11.35 -6.71
C LYS A 17 1.96 -11.59 -7.23
N GLU A 18 1.78 -11.42 -8.54
CA GLU A 18 0.54 -11.80 -9.19
C GLU A 18 0.80 -13.06 -10.03
N ARG A 19 0.27 -14.19 -9.56
CA ARG A 19 0.47 -15.52 -10.15
C ARG A 19 1.96 -15.91 -10.21
N LYS A 20 2.61 -15.64 -11.35
CA LYS A 20 4.03 -15.95 -11.63
C LYS A 20 4.85 -14.70 -11.99
N GLN A 21 4.24 -13.52 -11.99
CA GLN A 21 4.89 -12.27 -12.35
C GLN A 21 4.91 -11.32 -11.16
N LYS A 22 5.88 -10.41 -11.17
CA LYS A 22 5.96 -9.34 -10.17
C LYS A 22 5.26 -8.13 -10.75
N MET A 23 4.26 -7.63 -10.05
CA MET A 23 3.55 -6.41 -10.40
C MET A 23 3.94 -5.31 -9.42
N THR A 24 4.07 -4.09 -9.90
CA THR A 24 4.36 -2.92 -9.06
C THR A 24 3.13 -2.03 -9.01
N ILE A 25 2.64 -1.78 -7.81
CA ILE A 25 1.50 -0.91 -7.55
C ILE A 25 2.05 0.34 -6.85
N ILE A 26 1.78 1.51 -7.42
CA ILE A 26 2.14 2.78 -6.82
C ILE A 26 0.85 3.46 -6.39
N GLY A 27 0.78 3.85 -5.14
CA GLY A 27 -0.43 4.44 -4.60
C GLY A 27 -0.30 4.80 -3.13
N LYS A 28 -1.42 5.18 -2.55
CA LYS A 28 -1.52 5.54 -1.14
C LYS A 28 -2.20 4.42 -0.38
N VAL A 29 -1.65 4.02 0.76
CA VAL A 29 -2.33 3.04 1.62
C VAL A 29 -3.59 3.69 2.15
N SER A 30 -4.72 3.05 1.89
CA SER A 30 -6.02 3.50 2.37
C SER A 30 -6.44 2.73 3.63
N GLU A 31 -6.15 1.43 3.66
CA GLU A 31 -6.50 0.56 4.78
C GLU A 31 -5.50 -0.58 4.86
N LEU A 32 -5.14 -0.95 6.10
CA LEU A 32 -4.29 -2.09 6.39
C LEU A 32 -5.05 -3.01 7.33
N SER A 33 -5.32 -4.22 6.85
CA SER A 33 -5.86 -5.33 7.62
C SER A 33 -4.78 -6.39 7.87
N PRO A 34 -4.97 -7.31 8.82
CA PRO A 34 -3.99 -8.37 9.09
C PRO A 34 -3.69 -9.27 7.88
N GLN A 35 -4.64 -9.40 6.95
CA GLN A 35 -4.57 -10.28 5.79
C GLN A 35 -4.42 -9.52 4.48
N THR A 36 -4.97 -8.30 4.41
CA THR A 36 -5.06 -7.53 3.17
C THR A 36 -4.60 -6.09 3.35
N LEU A 37 -4.14 -5.51 2.24
CA LEU A 37 -3.74 -4.12 2.12
C LEU A 37 -4.56 -3.47 1.00
N SER A 38 -5.26 -2.40 1.34
CA SER A 38 -6.00 -1.59 0.36
C SER A 38 -5.16 -0.40 -0.05
N ILE A 39 -4.90 -0.29 -1.35
CA ILE A 39 -4.08 0.75 -1.95
C ILE A 39 -4.97 1.57 -2.88
N ARG A 40 -5.07 2.87 -2.63
CA ARG A 40 -5.71 3.83 -3.53
C ARG A 40 -4.71 4.27 -4.60
N THR A 41 -5.00 3.91 -5.84
CA THR A 41 -4.28 4.36 -7.03
C THR A 41 -5.12 5.40 -7.79
N ASN A 42 -4.56 5.99 -8.85
CA ASN A 42 -5.30 6.91 -9.71
C ASN A 42 -6.42 6.21 -10.50
N GLU A 43 -6.34 4.88 -10.64
CA GLU A 43 -7.33 4.05 -11.35
C GLU A 43 -8.47 3.58 -10.44
N GLY A 44 -8.34 3.77 -9.12
CA GLY A 44 -9.31 3.29 -8.13
C GLY A 44 -8.63 2.61 -6.93
N TYR A 45 -9.36 1.70 -6.28
CA TYR A 45 -8.84 0.93 -5.16
C TYR A 45 -8.33 -0.43 -5.62
N ARG A 46 -7.15 -0.82 -5.15
CA ARG A 46 -6.52 -2.12 -5.37
C ARG A 46 -6.37 -2.79 -4.02
N LEU A 47 -7.05 -3.94 -3.83
CA LEU A 47 -6.85 -4.79 -2.68
C LEU A 47 -5.78 -5.82 -2.99
N VAL A 48 -4.79 -5.98 -2.11
CA VAL A 48 -3.74 -6.99 -2.25
C VAL A 48 -3.59 -7.78 -0.96
N GLU A 49 -3.37 -9.08 -1.09
CA GLU A 49 -3.10 -9.97 0.03
C GLU A 49 -1.68 -9.71 0.57
N ILE A 50 -1.52 -9.63 1.89
CA ILE A 50 -0.22 -9.39 2.55
C ILE A 50 0.78 -10.49 2.18
N VAL A 51 0.32 -11.74 2.03
CA VAL A 51 1.16 -12.89 1.66
C VAL A 51 1.76 -12.77 0.26
N ASP A 52 1.13 -12.00 -0.63
CA ASP A 52 1.60 -11.77 -1.98
C ASP A 52 2.50 -10.54 -2.08
N ILE A 53 2.63 -9.74 -1.02
CA ILE A 53 3.52 -8.58 -1.01
C ILE A 53 4.98 -9.06 -0.89
N LEU A 54 5.76 -8.78 -1.93
CA LEU A 54 7.18 -9.11 -1.99
C LEU A 54 8.06 -8.01 -1.40
N LYS A 55 7.66 -6.75 -1.58
CA LYS A 55 8.41 -5.59 -1.09
C LYS A 55 7.50 -4.39 -0.92
N ILE A 56 7.70 -3.66 0.18
CA ILE A 56 7.06 -2.37 0.43
C ILE A 56 8.15 -1.30 0.43
N ARG A 57 7.92 -0.22 -0.32
CA ARG A 57 8.73 1.00 -0.28
C ARG A 57 7.81 2.15 0.03
N LEU A 58 7.91 2.69 1.24
CA LEU A 58 7.16 3.87 1.65
C LEU A 58 7.95 5.11 1.23
N TRP A 59 7.23 6.13 0.80
CA TRP A 59 7.74 7.47 0.59
C TRP A 59 7.11 8.33 1.67
N GLU A 60 7.94 8.90 2.54
CA GLU A 60 7.50 9.98 3.41
C GLU A 60 7.29 11.22 2.53
N GLU A 61 6.13 11.84 2.63
CA GLU A 61 6.02 13.24 2.23
C GLU A 61 6.79 14.03 3.30
N GLU A 62 8.01 14.46 2.98
CA GLU A 62 8.67 15.50 3.77
C GLU A 62 7.75 16.73 3.74
N VAL A 63 7.05 16.98 4.85
CA VAL A 63 6.38 18.25 5.09
C VAL A 63 7.52 19.25 5.31
N TYR A 64 7.92 19.98 4.27
CA TYR A 64 8.69 21.20 4.45
C TYR A 64 7.76 22.22 5.11
N ASP A 65 8.09 22.56 6.36
CA ASP A 65 7.51 23.64 7.16
C ASP A 65 7.81 25.02 6.54
#